data_AF-A0A2T1D7K7-F1
#
_entry.id   AF-A0A2T1D7K7-F1
#
_cell.length_a   1.000
_cell.length_b   1.000
_cell.length_c   1.000
_cell.angle_alpha   90.00
_cell.angle_beta   90.00
_cell.angle_gamma   90.00
#
_symmetry.space_group_name_H-M   'P 1'
#
loop_
_entity.id
_entity.type
_entity.pdbx_description
1 polymer ?
#
loop_
_entity_poly.entity_id
_entity_poly.type
_entity_poly.pdbx_seq_one_letter_code
_entity_poly.pdbx_strand_id
1 'polypeptide(L)'
;MTFDRASSPRSAGFGFWLQWIGLTLLGFLFTLYWVEIGFKPDIDPWHAALGGGIVGTLQFLALRSRVPHAWQWMIFSLLGWGLLAITKIGAIGWVAPRTAFLWVRISYGLPLGLQAGLVLGALQWVALRSKGPGALWWVAVSGVSWAIGLPYGWVIGGILRAKTGVFLAEVVGLAIGWSMVATITASALVKILNAGDRIRLANGQVNIIR
;
A
#
# COMPACT_ATOMS: atom_id res chain seq x y z
N MET A 1 -40.96 -20.80 -2.18
CA MET A 1 -40.18 -20.25 -3.30
C MET A 1 -39.80 -18.81 -2.92
N THR A 2 -38.70 -18.66 -2.18
CA THR A 2 -38.19 -17.35 -1.74
C THR A 2 -37.31 -16.79 -2.85
N PHE A 3 -37.74 -15.69 -3.46
CA PHE A 3 -36.90 -14.91 -4.35
C PHE A 3 -35.77 -14.29 -3.50
N ASP A 4 -34.59 -14.91 -3.52
CA ASP A 4 -33.37 -14.24 -3.07
C ASP A 4 -33.18 -13.01 -3.94
N ARG A 5 -33.38 -11.82 -3.36
CA ARG A 5 -33.01 -10.57 -3.99
C ARG A 5 -31.53 -10.66 -4.30
N ALA A 6 -31.18 -10.74 -5.58
CA ALA A 6 -29.83 -10.56 -6.05
C ALA A 6 -29.32 -9.22 -5.47
N SER A 7 -28.50 -9.30 -4.43
CA SER A 7 -27.94 -8.10 -3.82
C SER A 7 -27.04 -7.46 -4.86
N SER A 8 -27.44 -6.29 -5.35
CA SER A 8 -26.62 -5.49 -6.25
C SER A 8 -25.19 -5.37 -5.70
N PRO A 9 -24.14 -5.50 -6.53
CA PRO A 9 -22.76 -5.34 -6.07
C PRO A 9 -22.63 -4.04 -5.29
N ARG A 10 -22.23 -4.11 -4.01
CA ARG A 10 -22.01 -2.90 -3.20
C ARG A 10 -20.84 -2.14 -3.80
N SER A 11 -21.12 -0.98 -4.41
CA SER A 11 -20.10 -0.07 -4.91
C SER A 11 -19.04 0.20 -3.83
N ALA A 12 -17.76 0.18 -4.21
CA ALA A 12 -16.70 0.66 -3.36
C ALA A 12 -16.90 2.17 -3.17
N GLY A 13 -17.27 2.59 -1.96
CA GLY A 13 -17.51 3.97 -1.60
C GLY A 13 -16.60 4.42 -0.45
N PHE A 14 -17.03 5.46 0.26
CA PHE A 14 -16.29 6.04 1.38
C PHE A 14 -15.93 5.01 2.47
N GLY A 15 -16.83 4.07 2.78
CA GLY A 15 -16.56 3.02 3.77
C GLY A 15 -15.38 2.11 3.39
N PHE A 16 -15.25 1.73 2.11
CA PHE A 16 -14.09 0.97 1.63
C PHE A 16 -12.82 1.82 1.66
N TRP A 17 -12.93 3.09 1.26
CA TRP A 17 -11.80 4.03 1.29
C TRP A 17 -11.23 4.18 2.71
N LEU A 18 -12.09 4.37 3.71
CA LEU A 18 -11.69 4.50 5.11
C LEU A 18 -11.15 3.18 5.66
N GLN A 19 -11.79 2.05 5.33
CA GLN A 19 -11.33 0.72 5.70
C GLN A 19 -9.93 0.43 5.15
N TRP A 20 -9.65 0.82 3.90
CA TRP A 20 -8.34 0.63 3.27
C TRP A 20 -7.23 1.39 3.99
N ILE A 21 -7.48 2.67 4.30
CA ILE A 21 -6.55 3.52 5.04
C ILE A 21 -6.32 2.95 6.44
N GLY A 22 -7.41 2.66 7.16
CA GLY A 22 -7.33 2.11 8.51
C GLY A 22 -6.55 0.80 8.58
N LEU A 23 -6.80 -0.15 7.67
CA LEU A 23 -6.08 -1.43 7.64
C LEU A 23 -4.62 -1.29 7.21
N THR A 24 -4.32 -0.37 6.29
CA THR A 24 -2.93 -0.10 5.89
C THR A 24 -2.13 0.49 7.06
N LEU A 25 -2.71 1.46 7.77
CA LEU A 25 -2.08 2.08 8.93
C LEU A 25 -1.98 1.13 10.12
N LEU A 26 -3.04 0.38 10.41
CA LEU A 26 -3.01 -0.65 11.44
C LEU A 26 -1.91 -1.69 11.12
N GLY A 27 -1.78 -2.08 9.86
CA GLY A 27 -0.71 -2.97 9.43
C GLY A 27 0.66 -2.38 9.69
N PHE A 28 0.91 -1.16 9.21
CA PHE A 28 2.16 -0.47 9.47
C PHE A 28 2.47 -0.39 10.96
N LEU A 29 1.52 0.04 11.80
CA LEU A 29 1.71 0.11 13.25
C LEU A 29 1.99 -1.25 13.87
N PHE A 30 1.29 -2.31 13.42
CA PHE A 30 1.53 -3.66 13.89
C PHE A 30 2.92 -4.17 13.49
N THR A 31 3.41 -3.79 12.30
CA THR A 31 4.77 -4.14 11.89
C THR A 31 5.83 -3.58 12.82
N LEU A 32 5.58 -2.46 13.52
CA LEU A 32 6.57 -1.84 14.41
C LEU A 32 6.95 -2.70 15.61
N TYR A 33 6.15 -3.72 15.93
CA TYR A 33 6.50 -4.68 16.98
C TYR A 33 7.63 -5.63 16.56
N TRP A 34 7.77 -5.91 15.26
CA TRP A 34 8.80 -6.81 14.71
C TRP A 34 9.85 -6.11 13.85
N VAL A 35 9.45 -5.07 13.12
CA VAL A 35 10.31 -4.32 12.21
C VAL A 35 10.78 -3.10 12.96
N GLU A 36 12.03 -3.13 13.39
CA GLU A 36 12.69 -1.96 13.94
C GLU A 36 12.79 -0.91 12.83
N ILE A 37 12.12 0.24 13.03
CA ILE A 37 12.39 1.41 12.20
C ILE A 37 13.81 1.82 12.56
N GLY A 38 14.68 1.75 11.56
CA GLY A 38 16.11 1.96 11.75
C GLY A 38 16.71 2.69 10.57
N PHE A 39 18.03 2.78 10.58
CA PHE A 39 18.75 3.27 9.43
C PHE A 39 19.04 2.13 8.44
N LYS A 40 19.35 2.48 7.19
CA LYS A 40 19.43 1.53 6.07
C LYS A 40 20.34 0.29 6.24
N PRO A 41 21.41 0.25 7.06
CA PRO A 41 22.13 -1.02 7.28
C PRO A 41 21.53 -1.87 8.41
N ASP A 42 20.59 -1.33 9.19
CA ASP A 42 20.12 -1.94 10.44
C ASP A 42 18.79 -2.71 10.25
N ILE A 43 18.14 -2.58 9.07
CA ILE A 43 16.91 -3.31 8.76
C ILE A 43 17.24 -4.55 7.92
N ASP A 44 17.16 -5.71 8.57
CA ASP A 44 17.33 -7.00 7.90
C ASP A 44 16.22 -7.21 6.85
N PRO A 45 16.58 -7.61 5.60
CA PRO A 45 15.63 -7.86 4.53
C PRO A 45 14.42 -8.74 4.90
N TRP A 46 14.61 -9.69 5.83
CA TRP A 46 13.53 -10.54 6.33
C TRP A 46 12.42 -9.75 7.03
N HIS A 47 12.79 -8.77 7.85
CA HIS A 47 11.84 -7.92 8.57
C HIS A 47 11.01 -7.06 7.59
N ALA A 48 11.64 -6.59 6.51
CA ALA A 48 10.94 -5.83 5.47
C ALA A 48 9.92 -6.69 4.71
N ALA A 49 10.29 -7.91 4.35
CA ALA A 49 9.38 -8.87 3.73
C ALA A 49 8.19 -9.18 4.64
N LEU A 50 8.46 -9.50 5.91
CA LEU A 50 7.43 -9.77 6.92
C LEU A 50 6.51 -8.57 7.13
N GLY A 51 7.07 -7.37 7.31
CA GLY A 51 6.29 -6.15 7.46
C GLY A 51 5.37 -5.90 6.25
N GLY A 52 5.91 -6.09 5.05
CA GLY A 52 5.15 -6.04 3.81
C GLY A 52 4.03 -7.06 3.72
N GLY A 53 4.30 -8.30 4.16
CA GLY A 53 3.32 -9.38 4.26
C GLY A 53 2.19 -9.06 5.24
N ILE A 54 2.50 -8.51 6.41
CA ILE A 54 1.51 -8.09 7.41
C ILE A 54 0.59 -7.02 6.85
N VAL A 55 1.16 -5.94 6.29
CA VAL A 55 0.37 -4.86 5.67
C VAL A 55 -0.48 -5.41 4.53
N GLY A 56 0.10 -6.25 3.66
CA GLY A 56 -0.62 -6.92 2.57
C GLY A 56 -1.75 -7.82 3.04
N THR A 57 -1.57 -8.52 4.17
CA THR A 57 -2.58 -9.39 4.79
C THR A 57 -3.77 -8.57 5.29
N LEU A 58 -3.52 -7.44 5.94
CA LEU A 58 -4.59 -6.57 6.40
C LEU A 58 -5.30 -5.88 5.24
N GLN A 59 -4.58 -5.44 4.22
CA GLN A 59 -5.19 -4.93 2.97
C GLN A 59 -6.05 -5.99 2.26
N PHE A 60 -5.63 -7.26 2.30
CA PHE A 60 -6.44 -8.36 1.79
C PHE A 60 -7.82 -8.43 2.46
N LEU A 61 -7.94 -8.13 3.76
CA LEU A 61 -9.24 -8.13 4.45
C LEU A 61 -10.22 -7.10 3.87
N ALA A 62 -9.73 -5.99 3.31
CA ALA A 62 -10.56 -5.02 2.59
C ALA A 62 -11.00 -5.55 1.21
N LEU A 63 -10.12 -6.30 0.53
CA LEU A 63 -10.33 -6.78 -0.84
C LEU A 63 -11.13 -8.08 -0.93
N ARG A 64 -11.09 -8.94 0.10
CA ARG A 64 -11.62 -10.31 0.06
C ARG A 64 -13.10 -10.42 -0.35
N SER A 65 -13.89 -9.39 -0.06
CA SER A 65 -15.32 -9.34 -0.41
C SER A 65 -15.60 -8.77 -1.80
N ARG A 66 -14.58 -8.24 -2.49
CA ARG A 66 -14.75 -7.48 -3.74
C ARG A 66 -13.93 -7.99 -4.91
N VAL A 67 -12.80 -8.65 -4.64
CA VAL A 67 -11.87 -9.14 -5.67
C VAL A 67 -11.83 -10.67 -5.63
N PRO A 68 -12.13 -11.36 -6.73
CA PRO A 68 -11.90 -12.80 -6.83
C PRO A 68 -10.42 -13.11 -6.62
N HIS A 69 -10.11 -14.16 -5.87
CA HIS A 69 -8.72 -14.54 -5.56
C HIS A 69 -7.91 -13.43 -4.86
N ALA A 70 -8.56 -12.60 -4.02
CA ALA A 70 -7.89 -11.54 -3.27
C ALA A 70 -6.68 -12.01 -2.45
N TRP A 71 -6.59 -13.30 -2.08
CA TRP A 71 -5.42 -13.88 -1.42
C TRP A 71 -4.11 -13.69 -2.21
N GLN A 72 -4.19 -13.55 -3.54
CA GLN A 72 -3.05 -13.21 -4.38
C GLN A 72 -2.43 -11.86 -3.98
N TRP A 73 -3.24 -10.91 -3.50
CA TRP A 73 -2.75 -9.61 -3.01
C TRP A 73 -1.72 -9.78 -1.89
N MET A 74 -1.99 -10.66 -0.93
CA MET A 74 -1.11 -10.94 0.19
C MET A 74 0.22 -11.52 -0.29
N ILE A 75 0.17 -12.52 -1.17
CA ILE A 75 1.38 -13.17 -1.72
C ILE A 75 2.21 -12.17 -2.51
N PHE A 76 1.60 -11.42 -3.43
CA PHE A 76 2.35 -10.48 -4.25
C PHE A 76 2.85 -9.25 -3.47
N SER A 77 2.19 -8.90 -2.37
CA SER A 77 2.73 -7.90 -1.43
C SER A 77 3.96 -8.44 -0.69
N LEU A 78 3.89 -9.67 -0.17
CA LEU A 78 5.04 -10.33 0.47
C LEU A 78 6.22 -10.46 -0.51
N LEU A 79 5.97 -10.93 -1.73
CA LEU A 79 6.99 -11.06 -2.78
C LEU A 79 7.57 -9.70 -3.19
N GLY A 80 6.73 -8.68 -3.33
CA GLY A 80 7.18 -7.35 -3.71
C GLY A 80 8.06 -6.71 -2.66
N TRP A 81 7.67 -6.79 -1.40
CA TRP A 81 8.51 -6.32 -0.30
C TRP A 81 9.78 -7.16 -0.13
N GLY A 82 9.70 -8.48 -0.28
CA GLY A 82 10.88 -9.35 -0.28
C GLY A 82 11.85 -9.03 -1.41
N LEU A 83 11.35 -8.79 -2.63
CA LEU A 83 12.17 -8.37 -3.77
C LEU A 83 12.83 -7.02 -3.51
N LEU A 84 12.08 -6.03 -3.00
CA LEU A 84 12.66 -4.73 -2.64
C LEU A 84 13.74 -4.88 -1.56
N ALA A 85 13.52 -5.75 -0.58
CA ALA A 85 14.41 -5.98 0.53
C ALA A 85 15.77 -6.56 0.13
N ILE A 86 15.80 -7.49 -0.85
CA ILE A 86 17.06 -8.08 -1.35
C ILE A 86 17.77 -7.18 -2.38
N THR A 87 17.13 -6.11 -2.84
CA THR A 87 17.75 -5.14 -3.76
C THR A 87 18.34 -3.95 -3.01
N LYS A 88 19.06 -3.09 -3.72
CA LYS A 88 19.60 -1.82 -3.17
C LYS A 88 18.52 -0.83 -2.72
N ILE A 89 17.26 -1.05 -3.08
CA ILE A 89 16.13 -0.23 -2.62
C ILE A 89 15.96 -0.47 -1.10
N GLY A 90 15.84 -1.72 -0.69
CA GLY A 90 15.72 -2.13 0.70
C GLY A 90 14.33 -1.87 1.28
N ALA A 91 14.25 -1.88 2.61
CA ALA A 91 13.03 -1.72 3.40
C ALA A 91 12.50 -0.28 3.44
N ILE A 92 12.44 0.44 2.31
CA ILE A 92 12.28 1.90 2.32
C ILE A 92 11.00 2.40 3.02
N GLY A 93 9.96 1.56 3.13
CA GLY A 93 8.76 1.86 3.92
C GLY A 93 8.97 1.95 5.43
N TRP A 94 10.13 1.51 5.93
CA TRP A 94 10.52 1.49 7.35
C TRP A 94 11.87 2.18 7.61
N VAL A 95 12.50 2.76 6.58
CA VAL A 95 13.80 3.42 6.73
C VAL A 95 13.60 4.89 7.09
N ALA A 96 14.28 5.33 8.16
CA ALA A 96 14.51 6.73 8.44
C ALA A 96 15.87 7.17 7.86
N PRO A 97 15.97 8.24 7.05
CA PRO A 97 17.27 8.73 6.58
C PRO A 97 18.16 9.23 7.71
N ARG A 98 19.46 8.91 7.69
CA ARG A 98 20.46 9.42 8.66
C ARG A 98 20.71 10.93 8.56
N THR A 99 20.41 11.51 7.40
CA THR A 99 20.70 12.92 7.10
C THR A 99 19.63 13.86 7.68
N ALA A 100 20.07 15.00 8.22
CA ALA A 100 19.19 16.11 8.62
C ALA A 100 18.82 17.01 7.43
N PHE A 101 19.54 16.92 6.30
CA PHE A 101 19.30 17.78 5.14
C PHE A 101 18.01 17.35 4.41
N LEU A 102 16.97 18.16 4.54
CA LEU A 102 15.63 17.87 3.97
C LEU A 102 15.67 17.69 2.45
N TRP A 103 16.49 18.47 1.75
CA TRP A 103 16.62 18.35 0.30
C TRP A 103 17.14 16.98 -0.14
N VAL A 104 18.10 16.41 0.62
CA VAL A 104 18.61 15.06 0.36
C VAL A 104 17.53 14.01 0.59
N ARG A 105 16.68 14.19 1.62
CA ARG A 105 15.54 13.29 1.85
C ARG A 105 14.56 13.31 0.68
N ILE A 106 14.29 14.47 0.10
CA ILE A 106 13.41 14.59 -1.07
C ILE A 106 14.05 13.96 -2.31
N SER A 107 15.31 14.33 -2.61
CA SER A 107 15.99 13.90 -3.84
C SER A 107 16.22 12.40 -3.91
N TYR A 108 16.44 11.73 -2.78
CA TYR A 108 16.52 10.27 -2.70
C TYR A 108 15.14 9.62 -2.52
N GLY A 109 14.25 10.22 -1.75
CA GLY A 109 12.93 9.65 -1.44
C GLY A 109 12.03 9.53 -2.67
N LEU A 110 12.08 10.51 -3.57
CA LEU A 110 11.26 10.51 -4.79
C LEU A 110 11.59 9.32 -5.73
N PRO A 111 12.84 9.13 -6.21
CA PRO A 111 13.17 8.02 -7.09
C PRO A 111 13.05 6.66 -6.40
N LEU A 112 13.42 6.54 -5.12
CA LEU A 112 13.26 5.28 -4.37
C LEU A 112 11.79 4.93 -4.18
N GLY A 113 10.95 5.91 -3.82
CA GLY A 113 9.52 5.75 -3.69
C GLY A 113 8.90 5.33 -5.02
N LEU A 114 9.25 6.00 -6.12
CA LEU A 114 8.77 5.63 -7.45
C LEU A 114 9.12 4.18 -7.80
N GLN A 115 10.38 3.78 -7.62
CA GLN A 115 10.82 2.41 -7.91
C GLN A 115 10.07 1.37 -7.07
N ALA A 116 9.96 1.59 -5.76
CA ALA A 116 9.22 0.68 -4.89
C ALA A 116 7.73 0.60 -5.27
N GLY A 117 7.09 1.73 -5.50
CA GLY A 117 5.68 1.78 -5.88
C GLY A 117 5.42 1.09 -7.21
N LEU A 118 6.32 1.21 -8.20
CA LEU A 118 6.19 0.50 -9.47
C LEU A 118 6.36 -1.01 -9.31
N VAL A 119 7.34 -1.47 -8.53
CA VAL A 119 7.57 -2.90 -8.26
C VAL A 119 6.37 -3.50 -7.52
N LEU A 120 5.95 -2.88 -6.43
CA LEU A 120 4.78 -3.31 -5.65
C LEU A 120 3.52 -3.29 -6.51
N GLY A 121 3.31 -2.20 -7.25
CA GLY A 121 2.16 -2.04 -8.13
C GLY A 121 2.10 -3.12 -9.22
N ALA A 122 3.22 -3.42 -9.87
CA ALA A 122 3.29 -4.45 -10.92
C ALA A 122 2.99 -5.85 -10.39
N LEU A 123 3.46 -6.18 -9.18
CA LEU A 123 3.17 -7.48 -8.56
C LEU A 123 1.73 -7.56 -8.08
N GLN A 124 1.24 -6.54 -7.38
CA GLN A 124 -0.13 -6.48 -6.87
C GLN A 124 -1.17 -6.39 -7.99
N TRP A 125 -0.80 -5.89 -9.17
CA TRP A 125 -1.65 -5.88 -10.36
C TRP A 125 -2.17 -7.29 -10.71
N VAL A 126 -1.42 -8.35 -10.43
CA VAL A 126 -1.85 -9.73 -10.70
C VAL A 126 -3.17 -10.05 -9.98
N ALA A 127 -3.37 -9.53 -8.77
CA ALA A 127 -4.62 -9.69 -8.03
C ALA A 127 -5.77 -8.85 -8.60
N LEU A 128 -5.47 -7.70 -9.22
CA LEU A 128 -6.47 -6.77 -9.76
C LEU A 128 -6.80 -6.98 -11.24
N ARG A 129 -5.99 -7.71 -12.00
CA ARG A 129 -6.16 -7.86 -13.47
C ARG A 129 -7.54 -8.40 -13.88
N SER A 130 -8.22 -9.11 -12.98
CA SER A 130 -9.59 -9.60 -13.18
C SER A 130 -10.66 -8.49 -13.23
N LYS A 131 -10.34 -7.27 -12.77
CA LYS A 131 -11.23 -6.10 -12.79
C LYS A 131 -11.20 -5.31 -14.10
N GLY A 132 -10.47 -5.79 -15.11
CA GLY A 132 -10.43 -5.22 -16.45
C GLY A 132 -9.23 -4.29 -16.70
N PRO A 133 -9.20 -3.61 -17.87
CA PRO A 133 -8.03 -2.85 -18.33
C PRO A 133 -7.63 -1.69 -17.41
N GLY A 134 -8.60 -1.14 -16.66
CA GLY A 134 -8.34 -0.12 -15.64
C GLY A 134 -7.43 -0.59 -14.50
N ALA A 135 -7.23 -1.91 -14.34
CA ALA A 135 -6.30 -2.45 -13.37
C ALA A 135 -4.85 -2.06 -13.67
N LEU A 136 -4.44 -1.86 -14.93
CA LEU A 136 -3.06 -1.43 -15.26
C LEU A 136 -2.74 -0.05 -14.69
N TRP A 137 -3.75 0.81 -14.52
CA TRP A 137 -3.59 2.12 -13.88
C TRP A 137 -3.10 2.01 -12.43
N TRP A 138 -3.33 0.86 -11.78
CA TRP A 138 -2.83 0.57 -10.44
C TRP A 138 -1.30 0.71 -10.33
N VAL A 139 -0.56 0.27 -11.36
CA VAL A 139 0.91 0.30 -11.34
C VAL A 139 1.41 1.74 -11.28
N ALA A 140 0.87 2.59 -12.17
CA ALA A 140 1.21 4.00 -12.21
C ALA A 140 0.83 4.73 -10.91
N VAL A 141 -0.38 4.49 -10.40
CA VAL A 141 -0.82 5.10 -9.13
C VAL A 141 0.05 4.64 -7.97
N SER A 142 0.42 3.36 -7.91
CA SER A 142 1.30 2.85 -6.86
C SER A 142 2.65 3.56 -6.90
N GLY A 143 3.26 3.68 -8.08
CA GLY A 143 4.49 4.45 -8.29
C GLY A 143 4.37 5.90 -7.79
N VAL A 144 3.36 6.64 -8.25
CA VAL A 144 3.13 8.04 -7.85
C VAL A 144 2.87 8.16 -6.35
N SER A 145 2.07 7.26 -5.77
CA SER A 145 1.72 7.30 -4.35
C SER A 145 2.94 7.17 -3.45
N TRP A 146 3.86 6.25 -3.78
CA TRP A 146 5.10 6.08 -3.05
C TRP A 146 6.11 7.19 -3.32
N ALA A 147 6.19 7.68 -4.57
CA ALA A 147 7.04 8.81 -4.93
C ALA A 147 6.67 10.10 -4.19
N ILE A 148 5.40 10.25 -3.77
CA ILE A 148 4.93 11.38 -2.96
C ILE A 148 5.05 11.05 -1.47
N GLY A 149 4.47 9.93 -1.03
CA GLY A 149 4.32 9.61 0.38
C GLY A 149 5.66 9.39 1.09
N LEU A 150 6.63 8.75 0.43
CA LEU A 150 7.93 8.46 1.02
C LEU A 150 8.73 9.72 1.35
N PRO A 151 9.05 10.62 0.38
CA PRO A 151 9.79 11.83 0.70
C PRO A 151 9.01 12.75 1.65
N TYR A 152 7.67 12.79 1.55
CA TYR A 152 6.87 13.58 2.48
C TYR A 152 7.00 13.07 3.92
N GLY A 153 6.85 11.76 4.13
CA GLY A 153 7.03 11.16 5.45
C GLY A 153 8.44 11.38 6.00
N TRP A 154 9.47 11.23 5.16
CA TRP A 154 10.85 11.51 5.55
C TRP A 154 11.10 12.97 5.91
N VAL A 155 10.52 13.92 5.17
CA VAL A 155 10.67 15.36 5.47
C VAL A 155 10.00 15.69 6.80
N ILE A 156 8.74 15.26 7.00
CA ILE A 156 8.02 15.53 8.23
C ILE A 156 8.71 14.88 9.44
N GLY A 157 9.15 13.62 9.30
CA GLY A 157 9.90 12.93 10.35
C GLY A 157 11.21 13.63 10.70
N GLY A 158 11.94 14.10 9.68
CA GLY A 158 13.17 14.87 9.85
C GLY A 158 12.96 16.22 10.54
N ILE A 159 11.92 16.96 10.17
CA ILE A 159 11.56 18.23 10.82
C ILE A 159 11.19 17.99 12.29
N LEU A 160 10.34 17.00 12.56
CA LEU A 160 9.93 16.68 13.92
C LEU A 160 11.13 16.24 14.76
N ARG A 161 12.02 15.39 14.23
CA ARG A 161 13.22 14.94 14.92
C ARG A 161 14.19 16.08 15.19
N ALA A 162 14.36 17.00 14.24
CA ALA A 162 15.21 18.18 14.43
C ALA A 162 14.70 19.09 15.56
N LYS A 163 13.38 19.14 15.77
CA LYS A 163 12.76 19.94 16.84
C LYS A 163 12.75 19.24 18.20
N THR A 164 12.53 17.93 18.23
CA THR A 164 12.35 17.18 19.49
C THR A 164 13.60 16.45 19.96
N GLY A 165 14.53 16.13 19.06
CA GLY A 165 15.66 15.23 19.33
C GLY A 165 15.29 13.75 19.44
N VAL A 166 14.01 13.40 19.35
CA VAL A 166 13.50 12.04 19.64
C VAL A 166 13.33 11.24 18.35
N PHE A 167 13.79 9.98 18.33
CA PHE A 167 13.69 9.10 17.16
C PHE A 167 12.24 8.76 16.76
N LEU A 168 11.32 8.68 17.74
CA LEU A 168 9.89 8.45 17.52
C LEU A 168 9.28 9.46 16.52
N ALA A 169 9.87 10.65 16.37
CA ALA A 169 9.48 11.61 15.35
C ALA A 169 9.57 11.05 13.91
N GLU A 170 10.57 10.22 13.61
CA GLU A 170 10.72 9.58 12.29
C GLU A 170 9.63 8.53 12.06
N VAL A 171 9.21 7.82 13.12
CA VAL A 171 8.10 6.87 13.09
C VAL A 171 6.78 7.59 12.76
N VAL A 172 6.55 8.76 13.37
CA VAL A 172 5.40 9.62 13.06
C VAL A 172 5.44 10.09 11.60
N GLY A 173 6.62 10.50 11.13
CA GLY A 173 6.82 10.86 9.73
C GLY A 173 6.47 9.71 8.77
N LEU A 174 6.95 8.50 9.04
CA LEU A 174 6.62 7.31 8.26
C LEU A 174 5.12 6.98 8.31
N ALA A 175 4.47 7.08 9.46
CA ALA A 175 3.02 6.90 9.57
C ALA A 175 2.24 7.87 8.67
N ILE A 176 2.69 9.13 8.58
CA ILE A 176 2.12 10.13 7.67
C ILE A 176 2.37 9.74 6.21
N GLY A 177 3.59 9.31 5.86
CA GLY A 177 3.92 8.84 4.52
C GLY A 177 3.04 7.65 4.08
N TRP A 178 2.89 6.64 4.94
CA TRP A 178 1.98 5.51 4.72
C TRP A 178 0.52 5.96 4.61
N SER A 179 0.09 6.96 5.38
CA SER A 179 -1.27 7.53 5.28
C SER A 179 -1.52 8.15 3.91
N MET A 180 -0.54 8.87 3.35
CA MET A 180 -0.63 9.45 2.00
C MET A 180 -0.69 8.37 0.93
N VAL A 181 0.20 7.37 1.01
CA VAL A 181 0.19 6.21 0.10
C VAL A 181 -1.19 5.53 0.14
N ALA A 182 -1.70 5.25 1.34
CA ALA A 182 -2.99 4.60 1.54
C ALA A 182 -4.15 5.43 1.00
N THR A 183 -4.13 6.75 1.18
CA THR A 183 -5.18 7.65 0.70
C THR A 183 -5.25 7.69 -0.83
N ILE A 184 -4.10 7.82 -1.48
CA ILE A 184 -4.01 7.88 -2.95
C ILE A 184 -4.43 6.53 -3.54
N THR A 185 -3.91 5.43 -3.00
CA THR A 185 -4.22 4.07 -3.45
C THR A 185 -5.68 3.67 -3.19
N ALA A 186 -6.26 4.03 -2.04
CA ALA A 186 -7.67 3.83 -1.75
C ALA A 186 -8.57 4.48 -2.81
N SER A 187 -8.25 5.72 -3.17
CA SER A 187 -9.00 6.49 -4.16
C SER A 187 -8.96 5.84 -5.54
N ALA A 188 -7.81 5.29 -5.93
CA ALA A 188 -7.68 4.54 -7.18
C ALA A 188 -8.41 3.20 -7.13
N LEU A 189 -8.32 2.45 -6.02
CA LEU A 189 -9.05 1.19 -5.86
C LEU A 189 -10.56 1.39 -5.93
N VAL A 190 -11.10 2.43 -5.30
CA VAL A 190 -12.52 2.80 -5.43
C VAL A 190 -12.91 2.94 -6.91
N LYS A 191 -12.11 3.65 -7.70
CA LYS A 191 -12.37 3.83 -9.14
C LYS A 191 -12.25 2.51 -9.92
N ILE A 192 -11.20 1.73 -9.69
CA ILE A 192 -10.94 0.46 -10.39
C ILE A 192 -12.03 -0.57 -10.08
N LEU A 193 -12.40 -0.73 -8.81
CA LEU A 193 -13.42 -1.68 -8.38
C LEU A 193 -14.78 -1.33 -8.97
N ASN A 194 -15.19 -0.05 -8.88
CA ASN A 194 -16.46 0.40 -9.45
C ASN A 194 -16.50 0.28 -10.98
N ALA A 195 -15.38 0.56 -11.66
CA ALA A 195 -15.29 0.38 -13.11
C ALA A 195 -15.39 -1.09 -13.52
N GLY A 196 -14.67 -1.99 -12.82
CA GLY A 196 -14.74 -3.42 -13.07
C GLY A 196 -16.12 -4.01 -12.83
N ASP A 197 -16.80 -3.57 -11.77
CA ASP A 197 -18.17 -4.02 -11.46
C ASP A 197 -19.17 -3.55 -12.53
N ARG A 198 -19.02 -2.33 -13.06
CA ARG A 198 -19.84 -1.84 -14.20
C ARG A 198 -19.63 -2.66 -15.46
N ILE A 199 -18.39 -2.96 -15.83
CA ILE A 199 -18.07 -3.79 -17.01
C ILE A 199 -18.69 -5.18 -16.86
N ARG A 200 -18.59 -5.76 -15.67
CA ARG A 200 -19.16 -7.08 -15.37
C ARG A 200 -20.68 -7.11 -15.51
N LEU A 201 -21.37 -6.08 -15.01
CA LEU A 201 -22.81 -5.93 -15.15
C LEU A 201 -23.22 -5.74 -16.60
N ALA A 202 -22.50 -4.92 -17.37
CA ALA A 202 -22.74 -4.73 -18.80
C ALA A 202 -22.59 -6.04 -19.62
N ASN A 203 -21.69 -6.93 -19.18
CA ASN A 203 -21.46 -8.23 -19.83
C ASN A 203 -22.40 -9.34 -19.32
N GLY A 204 -23.42 -9.04 -18.51
CA GLY A 204 -24.38 -10.03 -18.02
C GLY A 204 -23.82 -11.06 -17.03
N GLN A 205 -22.59 -10.88 -16.53
CA GLN A 205 -21.95 -11.85 -15.65
C GLN A 205 -22.30 -11.60 -14.16
N VAL A 206 -23.50 -11.96 -13.74
CA VAL A 206 -23.88 -11.97 -12.31
C VAL A 206 -23.42 -13.29 -11.68
N ASN A 207 -22.29 -13.30 -10.96
CA ASN A 207 -22.01 -14.46 -10.11
C ASN A 207 -22.90 -14.39 -8.87
N ILE A 208 -23.74 -15.40 -8.73
CA ILE A 208 -24.24 -15.87 -7.44
C ILE A 208 -23.00 -16.36 -6.68
N ILE A 209 -22.48 -15.53 -5.77
CA ILE A 209 -21.43 -15.97 -4.85
C ILE A 209 -22.11 -16.88 -3.82
N ARG A 210 -21.82 -18.18 -3.87
CA ARG A 210 -22.00 -19.10 -2.73
C ARG A 210 -20.84 -18.94 -1.76
#